data_AF-A0AA35PKF3-F1
#
_entry.id   AF-A0AA35PKF3-F1
#
_cell.length_a   1.000
_cell.length_b   1.000
_cell.length_c   1.000
_cell.angle_alpha   90.00
_cell.angle_beta   90.00
_cell.angle_gamma   90.00
#
_symmetry.space_group_name_H-M   'P 1'
#
loop_
_entity.id
_entity.type
_entity.pdbx_description
1 polymer ?
#
loop_
_entity_poly.entity_id
_entity_poly.type
_entity_poly.pdbx_seq_one_letter_code
_entity_poly.pdbx_strand_id
1 'polypeptide(L)'
;MAQDVTYADLRFVKTPPERSQEKGTWSQVDQIRMPPSVTDPSAPLPDPGEGELTYENVQGPPCQEERTPTATEGTKESDHRTWYAILALLATCLFLLTAAIGLGVRYWQVSRQLQQATEDGSALERRMGSQEGSLAQTQAQLEEAQEELHSTNGTLRSCLAAENRTQEQLRQANQSLILTQQEKEKLQQEKEELQQQLVQTKKSLEEAKSCQNIGCCPRGWNLFRWKCLWISREMKSWDDSQEACRRKSSQLLVLKPWSAKELWDATDIDKCDLESDQYWIGLGKGWGSWKWIDGRGFEETENIGTCSSFSGNCLQISNGALQWCSCSERIRYICEKNAQ
;
A
#
# COMPACT_ATOMS: atom_id res chain seq x y z
N MET A 1 -23.84 -27.63 2.21
CA MET A 1 -24.35 -26.46 1.48
C MET A 1 -23.16 -25.53 1.30
N ALA A 2 -22.77 -25.23 0.06
CA ALA A 2 -21.71 -24.27 -0.25
C ALA A 2 -22.34 -23.11 -1.02
N GLN A 3 -21.88 -21.88 -0.76
CA GLN A 3 -22.23 -20.71 -1.54
C GLN A 3 -20.95 -20.17 -2.15
N ASP A 4 -20.85 -20.24 -3.48
CA ASP A 4 -19.81 -19.55 -4.23
C ASP A 4 -20.02 -18.04 -4.15
N VAL A 5 -18.93 -17.29 -3.97
CA VAL A 5 -18.93 -15.83 -4.02
C VAL A 5 -17.89 -15.40 -5.05
N THR A 6 -18.34 -15.24 -6.29
CA THR A 6 -17.51 -14.75 -7.40
C THR A 6 -17.26 -13.25 -7.26
N TYR A 7 -16.00 -12.85 -7.11
CA TYR A 7 -15.59 -11.44 -7.04
C TYR A 7 -15.30 -10.88 -8.43
N ALA A 8 -15.70 -9.64 -8.71
CA ALA A 8 -15.51 -9.00 -10.01
C ALA A 8 -14.14 -8.30 -10.13
N ASP A 9 -13.44 -8.55 -11.23
CA ASP A 9 -12.11 -7.99 -11.53
C ASP A 9 -12.20 -6.58 -12.15
N LEU A 10 -12.25 -5.54 -11.32
CA LEU A 10 -12.31 -4.14 -11.75
C LEU A 10 -10.92 -3.60 -12.14
N ARG A 11 -10.59 -3.71 -13.43
CA ARG A 11 -9.33 -3.22 -14.00
C ARG A 11 -9.38 -1.73 -14.33
N PHE A 12 -8.76 -0.91 -13.49
CA PHE A 12 -8.53 0.51 -13.77
C PHE A 12 -7.35 0.69 -14.75
N VAL A 13 -7.67 1.05 -16.00
CA VAL A 13 -6.66 1.47 -16.99
C VAL A 13 -6.13 2.85 -16.62
N LYS A 14 -4.82 2.95 -16.42
CA LYS A 14 -4.15 4.19 -15.99
C LYS A 14 -3.49 4.90 -17.18
N THR A 15 -4.25 5.77 -17.85
CA THR A 15 -3.71 6.67 -18.88
C THR A 15 -2.84 7.78 -18.25
N PRO A 16 -1.65 8.10 -18.79
CA PRO A 16 -0.87 9.26 -18.36
C PRO A 16 -1.47 10.58 -18.87
N PRO A 17 -1.26 11.72 -18.17
CA PRO A 17 -1.57 13.04 -18.71
C PRO A 17 -0.55 13.44 -19.77
N GLU A 18 -1.02 13.90 -20.92
CA GLU A 18 -0.17 14.37 -22.02
C GLU A 18 0.31 15.82 -21.79
N ARG A 19 1.55 16.12 -22.15
CA ARG A 19 2.23 17.39 -21.81
C ARG A 19 2.23 18.36 -23.00
N SER A 20 1.09 18.98 -23.27
CA SER A 20 0.96 19.99 -24.33
C SER A 20 1.82 21.23 -24.03
N GLN A 21 2.71 21.59 -24.96
CA GLN A 21 3.49 22.83 -24.89
C GLN A 21 2.72 23.97 -25.57
N GLU A 22 2.64 25.13 -24.93
CA GLU A 22 2.19 26.34 -25.62
C GLU A 22 3.25 26.83 -26.62
N LYS A 23 2.86 26.87 -27.91
CA LYS A 23 3.41 27.76 -28.92
C LYS A 23 2.21 28.33 -29.68
N GLY A 24 2.05 29.65 -29.67
CA GLY A 24 0.80 30.27 -30.11
C GLY A 24 0.83 30.93 -31.48
N THR A 25 -0.06 31.92 -31.59
CA THR A 25 -0.16 33.04 -32.54
C THR A 25 -1.05 32.89 -33.78
N TRP A 26 -1.90 33.92 -33.93
CA TRP A 26 -2.61 34.44 -35.12
C TRP A 26 -3.93 33.81 -35.61
N SER A 27 -5.02 34.56 -35.33
CA SER A 27 -5.99 35.11 -36.31
C SER A 27 -6.94 34.19 -37.10
N GLN A 28 -8.18 34.59 -37.47
CA GLN A 28 -9.05 35.76 -37.18
C GLN A 28 -10.43 35.53 -37.88
N VAL A 29 -11.39 36.48 -37.75
CA VAL A 29 -12.66 36.62 -38.55
C VAL A 29 -13.80 35.69 -38.07
N ASP A 30 -15.08 36.09 -37.92
CA ASP A 30 -15.84 37.37 -37.98
C ASP A 30 -16.47 37.68 -36.59
N GLN A 31 -16.73 38.89 -36.09
CA GLN A 31 -17.47 40.08 -36.59
C GLN A 31 -19.00 39.92 -36.79
N ILE A 32 -19.80 40.30 -35.78
CA ILE A 32 -21.06 41.05 -35.99
C ILE A 32 -21.19 42.24 -35.02
N ARG A 33 -21.39 43.39 -35.66
CA ARG A 33 -21.75 44.78 -35.26
C ARG A 33 -22.78 44.99 -34.11
N MET A 34 -22.62 46.10 -33.38
CA MET A 34 -23.52 46.72 -32.38
C MET A 34 -24.49 47.76 -33.03
N PRO A 35 -25.10 48.71 -32.26
CA PRO A 35 -26.42 48.75 -31.59
C PRO A 35 -27.50 49.39 -32.53
N PRO A 36 -28.53 50.23 -32.17
CA PRO A 36 -29.11 50.65 -30.87
C PRO A 36 -30.68 50.77 -30.78
N SER A 37 -31.15 51.15 -29.58
CA SER A 37 -32.30 52.05 -29.24
C SER A 37 -33.72 51.91 -29.84
N VAL A 38 -34.72 51.73 -28.93
CA VAL A 38 -36.06 52.40 -28.88
C VAL A 38 -37.06 52.06 -30.04
N THR A 39 -38.34 51.70 -29.86
CA THR A 39 -39.45 52.35 -29.11
C THR A 39 -40.67 51.38 -28.92
N ASP A 40 -41.46 51.59 -27.86
CA ASP A 40 -42.95 51.65 -27.73
C ASP A 40 -43.90 50.62 -28.42
N PRO A 41 -45.11 50.35 -27.85
CA PRO A 41 -46.31 51.12 -28.24
C PRO A 41 -47.35 51.43 -27.11
N SER A 42 -47.63 52.73 -26.88
CA SER A 42 -48.92 53.44 -27.12
C SER A 42 -50.22 52.61 -27.06
N ALA A 43 -51.36 53.04 -26.47
CA ALA A 43 -51.90 54.38 -26.13
C ALA A 43 -53.13 54.22 -25.16
N PRO A 44 -54.04 55.21 -24.88
CA PRO A 44 -54.05 56.66 -25.21
C PRO A 44 -54.49 57.62 -24.06
N LEU A 45 -54.57 58.92 -24.38
CA LEU A 45 -55.17 60.06 -23.63
C LEU A 45 -54.34 60.60 -22.42
N PRO A 46 -54.40 61.93 -22.12
CA PRO A 46 -55.34 62.96 -22.62
C PRO A 46 -54.73 64.03 -23.56
N ASP A 47 -55.62 64.88 -24.07
CA ASP A 47 -55.45 66.09 -24.91
C ASP A 47 -56.74 66.94 -24.72
N PRO A 48 -56.81 68.28 -24.95
CA PRO A 48 -55.78 69.28 -25.28
C PRO A 48 -55.50 70.25 -24.09
N GLY A 49 -54.65 71.28 -24.18
CA GLY A 49 -53.77 71.78 -25.25
C GLY A 49 -53.39 73.24 -24.96
N GLU A 50 -52.33 73.77 -25.59
CA GLU A 50 -51.84 75.13 -25.32
C GLU A 50 -52.65 76.22 -26.04
N GLY A 51 -52.73 77.42 -25.44
CA GLY A 51 -53.45 78.57 -25.99
C GLY A 51 -52.91 79.89 -25.44
N GLU A 52 -52.44 80.74 -26.35
CA GLU A 52 -51.84 82.07 -26.09
C GLU A 52 -52.92 83.19 -26.08
N LEU A 53 -52.49 84.45 -25.89
CA LEU A 53 -53.23 85.69 -26.22
C LEU A 53 -54.48 86.01 -25.35
N THR A 54 -54.35 86.84 -24.30
CA THR A 54 -54.46 88.33 -24.30
C THR A 54 -55.87 88.90 -24.44
N TYR A 55 -56.14 89.96 -23.65
CA TYR A 55 -57.25 90.92 -23.81
C TYR A 55 -58.66 90.35 -23.52
N GLU A 56 -59.66 91.09 -23.03
CA GLU A 56 -59.75 92.53 -22.69
C GLU A 56 -60.93 92.79 -21.71
N ASN A 57 -61.01 94.02 -21.16
CA ASN A 57 -62.26 94.76 -20.91
C ASN A 57 -63.27 94.26 -19.82
N VAL A 58 -64.23 95.08 -19.34
CA VAL A 58 -64.60 96.46 -19.72
C VAL A 58 -65.01 97.35 -18.52
N GLN A 59 -65.06 98.65 -18.77
CA GLN A 59 -65.58 99.74 -17.94
C GLN A 59 -67.06 99.53 -17.49
N GLY A 60 -67.60 100.21 -16.47
CA GLY A 60 -66.98 101.19 -15.57
C GLY A 60 -67.98 102.11 -14.84
N PRO A 61 -68.36 103.29 -15.40
CA PRO A 61 -68.51 104.55 -14.65
C PRO A 61 -70.00 105.04 -14.63
N PRO A 62 -70.37 106.32 -14.37
CA PRO A 62 -69.63 107.56 -13.98
C PRO A 62 -70.20 108.20 -12.67
N CYS A 63 -69.99 109.45 -12.21
CA CYS A 63 -69.52 110.77 -12.70
C CYS A 63 -68.55 111.42 -11.67
N GLN A 64 -67.70 112.45 -11.93
CA GLN A 64 -67.98 113.88 -12.23
C GLN A 64 -69.01 114.53 -11.27
N GLU A 65 -68.88 115.75 -10.71
CA GLU A 65 -67.77 116.73 -10.51
C GLU A 65 -68.11 117.55 -9.22
N GLU A 66 -67.60 118.73 -8.80
CA GLU A 66 -66.84 119.85 -9.38
C GLU A 66 -66.06 120.64 -8.25
N ARG A 67 -65.25 121.65 -8.63
CA ARG A 67 -64.57 122.76 -7.89
C ARG A 67 -64.51 122.87 -6.34
N THR A 68 -63.32 123.30 -5.90
CA THR A 68 -62.98 124.02 -4.64
C THR A 68 -63.88 125.25 -4.37
N PRO A 69 -64.00 125.68 -3.10
CA PRO A 69 -63.48 127.03 -2.78
C PRO A 69 -62.68 127.18 -1.47
N THR A 70 -62.01 128.32 -1.42
CA THR A 70 -61.06 128.90 -0.45
C THR A 70 -61.51 129.10 1.01
N ALA A 71 -60.56 128.82 1.92
CA ALA A 71 -60.05 129.68 3.02
C ALA A 71 -60.97 130.65 3.82
N THR A 72 -60.90 130.49 5.15
CA THR A 72 -60.79 131.54 6.20
C THR A 72 -60.46 130.78 7.50
N GLU A 73 -59.31 130.93 8.17
CA GLU A 73 -58.76 132.09 8.88
C GLU A 73 -59.66 132.54 10.07
N GLY A 74 -59.16 132.38 11.30
CA GLY A 74 -59.98 132.50 12.52
C GLY A 74 -59.26 132.06 13.81
N THR A 75 -58.09 132.64 14.10
CA THR A 75 -57.19 132.22 15.19
C THR A 75 -57.73 132.45 16.60
N LYS A 76 -57.81 131.39 17.43
CA LYS A 76 -57.55 131.40 18.89
C LYS A 76 -56.92 130.05 19.26
N GLU A 77 -55.60 129.96 19.33
CA GLU A 77 -54.75 130.34 20.47
C GLU A 77 -54.73 129.28 21.57
N SER A 78 -53.59 128.58 21.67
CA SER A 78 -53.15 127.67 22.73
C SER A 78 -54.14 126.62 23.29
N ASP A 79 -53.94 125.37 22.85
CA ASP A 79 -53.36 124.41 23.80
C ASP A 79 -52.21 123.61 23.15
N HIS A 80 -50.98 124.03 23.48
CA HIS A 80 -49.72 123.44 23.02
C HIS A 80 -49.66 121.91 23.24
N ARG A 81 -50.40 121.40 24.24
CA ARG A 81 -50.55 119.97 24.55
C ARG A 81 -50.98 119.13 23.35
N THR A 82 -51.82 119.65 22.45
CA THR A 82 -52.35 118.88 21.32
C THR A 82 -51.28 118.57 20.27
N TRP A 83 -50.48 119.57 19.89
CA TRP A 83 -49.32 119.38 19.01
C TRP A 83 -48.25 118.50 19.66
N TYR A 84 -47.99 118.67 20.97
CA TYR A 84 -47.12 117.76 21.72
C TYR A 84 -47.65 116.33 21.81
N ALA A 85 -48.98 116.12 21.86
CA ALA A 85 -49.58 114.78 21.85
C ALA A 85 -49.41 114.08 20.49
N ILE A 86 -49.54 114.81 19.37
CA ILE A 86 -49.27 114.27 18.03
C ILE A 86 -47.78 113.96 17.86
N LEU A 87 -46.88 114.85 18.28
CA LEU A 87 -45.44 114.57 18.29
C LEU A 87 -45.07 113.39 19.21
N ALA A 88 -45.72 113.23 20.36
CA ALA A 88 -45.53 112.09 21.25
C ALA A 88 -46.06 110.78 20.64
N LEU A 89 -47.19 110.82 19.92
CA LEU A 89 -47.71 109.66 19.16
C LEU A 89 -46.75 109.27 18.03
N LEU A 90 -46.20 110.22 17.28
CA LEU A 90 -45.19 109.96 16.26
C LEU A 90 -43.89 109.42 16.88
N ALA A 91 -43.41 109.99 18.00
CA ALA A 91 -42.22 109.53 18.70
C ALA A 91 -42.39 108.11 19.29
N THR A 92 -43.54 107.81 19.89
CA THR A 92 -43.84 106.44 20.38
C THR A 92 -44.01 105.44 19.24
N CYS A 93 -44.62 105.84 18.12
CA CYS A 93 -44.69 105.01 16.91
C CYS A 93 -43.29 104.70 16.35
N LEU A 94 -42.41 105.70 16.23
CA LEU A 94 -41.00 105.51 15.82
C LEU A 94 -40.21 104.63 16.80
N PHE A 95 -40.46 104.78 18.11
CA PHE A 95 -39.85 103.92 19.13
C PHE A 95 -40.34 102.46 19.04
N LEU A 96 -41.63 102.25 18.80
CA LEU A 96 -42.20 100.91 18.56
C LEU A 96 -41.67 100.29 17.25
N LEU A 97 -41.49 101.07 16.19
CA LEU A 97 -40.92 100.61 14.92
C LEU A 97 -39.45 100.21 15.07
N THR A 98 -38.62 101.01 15.76
CA THR A 98 -37.22 100.66 16.03
C THR A 98 -37.10 99.45 16.96
N ALA A 99 -37.97 99.31 17.96
CA ALA A 99 -38.05 98.11 18.79
C ALA A 99 -38.47 96.87 17.97
N ALA A 100 -39.46 96.99 17.09
CA ALA A 100 -39.93 95.91 16.22
C ALA A 100 -38.85 95.46 15.22
N ILE A 101 -38.10 96.40 14.62
CA ILE A 101 -36.96 96.09 13.74
C ILE A 101 -35.84 95.42 14.55
N GLY A 102 -35.54 95.90 15.77
CA GLY A 102 -34.57 95.28 16.66
C GLY A 102 -34.94 93.84 17.04
N LEU A 103 -36.21 93.60 17.38
CA LEU A 103 -36.75 92.25 17.62
C LEU A 103 -36.71 91.39 16.36
N GLY A 104 -37.04 91.93 15.18
CA GLY A 104 -36.95 91.23 13.90
C GLY A 104 -35.52 90.81 13.54
N VAL A 105 -34.53 91.69 13.74
CA VAL A 105 -33.10 91.36 13.54
C VAL A 105 -32.64 90.31 14.55
N ARG A 106 -33.05 90.40 15.82
CA ARG A 106 -32.74 89.37 16.83
C ARG A 106 -33.37 88.03 16.50
N TYR A 107 -34.64 88.01 16.10
CA TYR A 107 -35.36 86.81 15.69
C TYR A 107 -34.71 86.18 14.44
N TRP A 108 -34.35 86.99 13.44
CA TRP A 108 -33.64 86.52 12.24
C TRP A 108 -32.24 85.98 12.56
N GLN A 109 -31.49 86.65 13.47
CA GLN A 109 -30.18 86.17 13.93
C GLN A 109 -30.29 84.81 14.66
N VAL A 110 -31.25 84.67 15.57
CA VAL A 110 -31.50 83.40 16.28
C VAL A 110 -32.00 82.33 15.31
N SER A 111 -32.93 82.65 14.41
CA SER A 111 -33.41 81.74 13.37
C SER A 111 -32.26 81.24 12.48
N ARG A 112 -31.29 82.11 12.14
CA ARG A 112 -30.12 81.73 11.33
C ARG A 112 -29.14 80.86 12.10
N GLN A 113 -28.93 81.10 13.40
CA GLN A 113 -28.15 80.19 14.25
C GLN A 113 -28.85 78.83 14.43
N LEU A 114 -30.18 78.82 14.55
CA LEU A 114 -30.98 77.59 14.60
C LEU A 114 -30.88 76.82 13.28
N GLN A 115 -30.89 77.52 12.15
CA GLN A 115 -30.66 76.96 10.82
C GLN A 115 -29.30 76.25 10.74
N GLN A 116 -28.22 76.94 11.11
CA GLN A 116 -26.86 76.38 11.08
C GLN A 116 -26.70 75.20 12.05
N ALA A 117 -27.23 75.29 13.27
CA ALA A 117 -27.21 74.18 14.22
C ALA A 117 -28.00 72.95 13.72
N THR A 118 -29.06 73.17 12.94
CA THR A 118 -29.83 72.09 12.29
C THR A 118 -29.05 71.48 11.12
N GLU A 119 -28.37 72.30 10.32
CA GLU A 119 -27.51 71.86 9.21
C GLU A 119 -26.31 71.05 9.74
N ASP A 120 -25.58 71.57 10.74
CA ASP A 120 -24.46 70.89 11.41
C ASP A 120 -24.90 69.60 12.12
N GLY A 121 -26.06 69.63 12.80
CA GLY A 121 -26.68 68.45 13.39
C GLY A 121 -26.91 67.35 12.35
N SER A 122 -27.56 67.71 11.23
CA SER A 122 -27.79 66.78 10.11
C SER A 122 -26.49 66.28 9.46
N ALA A 123 -25.42 67.06 9.49
CA ALA A 123 -24.11 66.67 8.97
C ALA A 123 -23.37 65.71 9.92
N LEU A 124 -23.50 65.89 11.24
CA LEU A 124 -23.00 64.96 12.25
C LEU A 124 -23.77 63.64 12.22
N GLU A 125 -25.10 63.70 12.10
CA GLU A 125 -25.99 62.53 12.00
C GLU A 125 -25.68 61.67 10.76
N ARG A 126 -25.47 62.29 9.60
CA ARG A 126 -24.98 61.59 8.38
C ARG A 126 -23.62 60.92 8.60
N ARG A 127 -22.69 61.55 9.33
CA ARG A 127 -21.38 60.95 9.66
C ARG A 127 -21.53 59.77 10.62
N MET A 128 -22.41 59.90 11.62
CA MET A 128 -22.71 58.85 12.59
C MET A 128 -23.31 57.63 11.90
N GLY A 129 -24.37 57.80 11.10
CA GLY A 129 -24.95 56.70 10.32
C GLY A 129 -23.98 56.09 9.30
N SER A 130 -23.08 56.87 8.71
CA SER A 130 -22.01 56.34 7.85
C SER A 130 -20.96 55.52 8.63
N GLN A 131 -20.69 55.89 9.88
CA GLN A 131 -19.77 55.16 10.76
C GLN A 131 -20.43 53.89 11.32
N GLU A 132 -21.70 53.94 11.70
CA GLU A 132 -22.51 52.79 12.10
C GLU A 132 -22.66 51.79 10.95
N GLY A 133 -22.95 52.25 9.73
CA GLY A 133 -22.97 51.40 8.53
C GLY A 133 -21.63 50.72 8.26
N SER A 134 -20.50 51.44 8.41
CA SER A 134 -19.17 50.85 8.30
C SER A 134 -18.85 49.85 9.42
N LEU A 135 -19.37 50.07 10.64
CA LEU A 135 -19.18 49.16 11.76
C LEU A 135 -20.00 47.88 11.59
N ALA A 136 -21.26 48.01 11.16
CA ALA A 136 -22.12 46.87 10.81
C ALA A 136 -21.54 46.05 9.65
N GLN A 137 -20.98 46.69 8.62
CA GLN A 137 -20.33 46.00 7.50
C GLN A 137 -19.05 45.26 7.93
N THR A 138 -18.21 45.86 8.79
CA THR A 138 -17.00 45.17 9.31
C THR A 138 -17.35 44.04 10.28
N GLN A 139 -18.44 44.16 11.05
CA GLN A 139 -18.94 43.05 11.87
C GLN A 139 -19.47 41.89 11.00
N ALA A 140 -20.26 42.17 9.96
CA ALA A 140 -20.75 41.14 9.04
C ALA A 140 -19.60 40.37 8.36
N GLN A 141 -18.55 41.07 7.91
CA GLN A 141 -17.36 40.44 7.34
C GLN A 141 -16.57 39.58 8.36
N LEU A 142 -16.55 39.98 9.64
CA LEU A 142 -15.91 39.19 10.69
C LEU A 142 -16.72 37.93 11.03
N GLU A 143 -18.05 38.02 11.02
CA GLU A 143 -18.95 36.88 11.22
C GLU A 143 -18.84 35.87 10.06
N GLU A 144 -18.85 36.34 8.81
CA GLU A 144 -18.60 35.55 7.59
C GLU A 144 -17.24 34.83 7.64
N ALA A 145 -16.15 35.56 7.89
CA ALA A 145 -14.81 34.99 7.98
C ALA A 145 -14.65 34.00 9.15
N GLN A 146 -15.40 34.18 10.24
CA GLN A 146 -15.41 33.27 11.38
C GLN A 146 -16.18 31.98 11.07
N GLU A 147 -17.27 32.06 10.29
CA GLU A 147 -17.99 30.88 9.80
C GLU A 147 -17.16 30.09 8.77
N GLU A 148 -16.49 30.77 7.84
CA GLU A 148 -15.52 30.13 6.93
C GLU A 148 -14.38 29.43 7.71
N LEU A 149 -13.81 30.09 8.73
CA LEU A 149 -12.77 29.50 9.57
C LEU A 149 -13.28 28.30 10.37
N HIS A 150 -14.54 28.31 10.81
CA HIS A 150 -15.15 27.16 11.49
C HIS A 150 -15.38 25.98 10.52
N SER A 151 -15.92 26.27 9.34
CA SER A 151 -16.19 25.30 8.27
C SER A 151 -14.91 24.63 7.76
N THR A 152 -13.87 25.42 7.48
CA THR A 152 -12.55 24.92 7.04
C THR A 152 -11.84 24.11 8.14
N ASN A 153 -11.91 24.54 9.41
CA ASN A 153 -11.35 23.77 10.54
C ASN A 153 -12.09 22.44 10.78
N GLY A 154 -13.43 22.44 10.68
CA GLY A 154 -14.25 21.22 10.70
C GLY A 154 -13.88 20.26 9.56
N THR A 155 -13.72 20.79 8.35
CA THR A 155 -13.29 20.03 7.17
C THR A 155 -11.89 19.44 7.38
N LEU A 156 -10.90 20.24 7.80
CA LEU A 156 -9.53 19.80 8.08
C LEU A 156 -9.48 18.69 9.13
N ARG A 157 -10.26 18.82 10.22
CA ARG A 157 -10.41 17.77 11.24
C ARG A 157 -11.00 16.49 10.68
N SER A 158 -11.96 16.57 9.76
CA SER A 158 -12.54 15.39 9.10
C SER A 158 -11.53 14.67 8.20
N CYS A 159 -10.70 15.44 7.45
CA CYS A 159 -9.64 14.90 6.61
C CYS A 159 -8.53 14.24 7.44
N LEU A 160 -8.07 14.90 8.51
CA LEU A 160 -7.04 14.35 9.41
C LEU A 160 -7.54 13.13 10.20
N ALA A 161 -8.84 13.06 10.51
CA ALA A 161 -9.45 11.85 11.05
C ALA A 161 -9.56 10.72 10.01
N ALA A 162 -9.71 11.03 8.72
CA ALA A 162 -9.67 10.04 7.64
C ALA A 162 -8.25 9.51 7.39
N GLU A 163 -7.23 10.38 7.41
CA GLU A 163 -5.81 10.02 7.29
C GLU A 163 -5.35 9.11 8.43
N ASN A 164 -5.66 9.46 9.69
CA ASN A 164 -5.36 8.59 10.84
C ASN A 164 -6.05 7.21 10.73
N ARG A 165 -7.25 7.13 10.15
CA ARG A 165 -7.95 5.86 9.91
C ARG A 165 -7.25 5.02 8.83
N THR A 166 -6.88 5.60 7.70
CA THR A 166 -6.17 4.86 6.64
C THR A 166 -4.76 4.46 7.08
N GLN A 167 -4.09 5.29 7.88
CA GLN A 167 -2.79 4.95 8.48
C GLN A 167 -2.90 3.77 9.45
N GLU A 168 -3.88 3.74 10.35
CA GLU A 168 -4.06 2.61 11.27
C GLU A 168 -4.54 1.34 10.54
N GLN A 169 -5.40 1.46 9.52
CA GLN A 169 -5.76 0.33 8.65
C GLN A 169 -4.53 -0.24 7.94
N LEU A 170 -3.66 0.62 7.39
CA LEU A 170 -2.39 0.20 6.77
C LEU A 170 -1.44 -0.43 7.79
N ARG A 171 -1.40 0.08 9.04
CA ARG A 171 -0.59 -0.48 10.13
C ARG A 171 -1.07 -1.90 10.50
N GLN A 172 -2.39 -2.10 10.60
CA GLN A 172 -3.00 -3.41 10.86
C GLN A 172 -2.81 -4.38 9.69
N ALA A 173 -2.96 -3.92 8.45
CA ALA A 173 -2.71 -4.72 7.26
C ALA A 173 -1.23 -5.15 7.13
N ASN A 174 -0.28 -4.26 7.45
CA ASN A 174 1.13 -4.63 7.49
C ASN A 174 1.44 -5.62 8.63
N GLN A 175 0.80 -5.49 9.79
CA GLN A 175 0.97 -6.47 10.87
C GLN A 175 0.41 -7.85 10.49
N SER A 176 -0.77 -7.94 9.86
CA SER A 176 -1.31 -9.22 9.41
C SER A 176 -0.50 -9.82 8.25
N LEU A 177 0.02 -8.99 7.34
CA LEU A 177 0.92 -9.43 6.26
C LEU A 177 2.21 -10.05 6.80
N ILE A 178 2.87 -9.41 7.78
CA ILE A 178 4.10 -9.94 8.42
C ILE A 178 3.83 -11.30 9.08
N LEU A 179 2.73 -11.43 9.84
CA LEU A 179 2.36 -12.68 10.50
C LEU A 179 2.06 -13.80 9.48
N THR A 180 1.28 -13.48 8.45
CA THR A 180 0.95 -14.43 7.36
C THR A 180 2.21 -14.87 6.61
N GLN A 181 3.19 -13.97 6.44
CA GLN A 181 4.44 -14.29 5.78
C GLN A 181 5.35 -15.18 6.65
N GLN A 182 5.43 -14.95 7.96
CA GLN A 182 6.13 -15.84 8.90
C GLN A 182 5.50 -17.25 8.95
N GLU A 183 4.17 -17.34 8.96
CA GLU A 183 3.46 -18.62 8.91
C GLU A 183 3.74 -19.37 7.59
N LYS A 184 3.71 -18.64 6.46
CA LYS A 184 4.07 -19.19 5.14
C LYS A 184 5.51 -19.69 5.09
N GLU A 185 6.47 -18.93 5.64
CA GLU A 185 7.88 -19.31 5.70
C GLU A 185 8.09 -20.57 6.56
N LYS A 186 7.37 -20.70 7.69
CA LYS A 186 7.35 -21.91 8.51
C LYS A 186 6.77 -23.12 7.76
N LEU A 187 5.61 -22.96 7.11
CA LEU A 187 4.98 -24.02 6.31
C LEU A 187 5.83 -24.45 5.12
N GLN A 188 6.55 -23.50 4.51
CA GLN A 188 7.52 -23.77 3.45
C GLN A 188 8.69 -24.63 3.97
N GLN A 189 9.26 -24.29 5.14
CA GLN A 189 10.32 -25.06 5.78
C GLN A 189 9.86 -26.47 6.17
N GLU A 190 8.69 -26.62 6.80
CA GLU A 190 8.13 -27.92 7.19
C GLU A 190 7.89 -28.82 5.96
N LYS A 191 7.36 -28.24 4.87
CA LYS A 191 7.22 -28.92 3.58
C LYS A 191 8.57 -29.38 3.01
N GLU A 192 9.60 -28.52 3.05
CA GLU A 192 10.92 -28.86 2.53
C GLU A 192 11.60 -29.98 3.35
N GLU A 193 11.44 -29.98 4.68
CA GLU A 193 11.89 -31.09 5.53
C GLU A 193 11.14 -32.39 5.20
N LEU A 194 9.81 -32.37 5.14
CA LEU A 194 8.99 -33.54 4.77
C LEU A 194 9.35 -34.06 3.36
N GLN A 195 9.65 -33.19 2.40
CA GLN A 195 10.14 -33.61 1.08
C GLN A 195 11.51 -34.29 1.16
N GLN A 196 12.44 -33.83 1.99
CA GLN A 196 13.72 -34.50 2.21
C GLN A 196 13.54 -35.87 2.89
N GLN A 197 12.68 -35.96 3.91
CA GLN A 197 12.34 -37.22 4.57
C GLN A 197 11.70 -38.22 3.59
N LEU A 198 10.82 -37.77 2.68
CA LEU A 198 10.23 -38.61 1.62
C LEU A 198 11.25 -39.09 0.59
N VAL A 199 12.22 -38.25 0.20
CA VAL A 199 13.32 -38.66 -0.70
C VAL A 199 14.23 -39.71 -0.04
N GLN A 200 14.59 -39.51 1.23
CA GLN A 200 15.46 -40.43 1.96
C GLN A 200 14.77 -41.77 2.25
N THR A 201 13.50 -41.76 2.70
CA THR A 201 12.73 -42.99 2.93
C THR A 201 12.47 -43.74 1.63
N LYS A 202 12.18 -43.04 0.52
CA LYS A 202 12.10 -43.67 -0.81
C LYS A 202 13.41 -44.34 -1.21
N LYS A 203 14.56 -43.67 -1.01
CA LYS A 203 15.88 -44.26 -1.31
C LYS A 203 16.09 -45.56 -0.53
N SER A 204 15.89 -45.54 0.79
CA SER A 204 16.04 -46.74 1.62
C SER A 204 15.01 -47.83 1.31
N LEU A 205 13.82 -47.48 0.79
CA LEU A 205 12.85 -48.45 0.29
C LEU A 205 13.28 -49.10 -1.03
N GLU A 206 13.88 -48.38 -1.97
CA GLU A 206 14.43 -48.99 -3.18
C GLU A 206 15.68 -49.83 -2.89
N GLU A 207 16.53 -49.42 -1.93
CA GLU A 207 17.62 -50.23 -1.40
C GLU A 207 17.10 -51.54 -0.78
N ALA A 208 16.02 -51.49 0.02
CA ALA A 208 15.38 -52.68 0.60
C ALA A 208 14.68 -53.58 -0.44
N LYS A 209 14.09 -53.01 -1.50
CA LYS A 209 13.53 -53.79 -2.63
C LYS A 209 14.61 -54.50 -3.43
N SER A 210 15.81 -53.92 -3.54
CA SER A 210 16.95 -54.57 -4.21
C SER A 210 17.30 -55.90 -3.54
N CYS A 211 17.30 -55.93 -2.20
CA CYS A 211 17.45 -57.16 -1.43
C CYS A 211 16.42 -58.24 -1.79
N GLN A 212 15.17 -57.85 -2.02
CA GLN A 212 14.05 -58.79 -2.16
C GLN A 212 14.07 -59.61 -3.48
N ASN A 213 14.85 -59.18 -4.49
CA ASN A 213 14.91 -59.84 -5.81
C ASN A 213 16.17 -60.70 -6.04
N ILE A 214 17.26 -60.47 -5.30
CA ILE A 214 18.56 -61.17 -5.50
C ILE A 214 19.11 -61.74 -4.17
N GLY A 215 18.51 -61.37 -3.03
CA GLY A 215 19.05 -61.60 -1.69
C GLY A 215 20.05 -60.51 -1.31
N CYS A 216 20.11 -60.15 -0.03
CA CYS A 216 21.04 -59.14 0.49
C CYS A 216 22.16 -59.71 1.36
N CYS A 217 23.26 -58.95 1.42
CA CYS A 217 24.42 -59.28 2.22
C CYS A 217 24.71 -58.19 3.27
N PRO A 218 25.09 -58.57 4.51
CA PRO A 218 25.50 -57.61 5.52
C PRO A 218 26.68 -56.75 5.04
N ARG A 219 26.77 -55.51 5.53
CA ARG A 219 27.80 -54.54 5.11
C ARG A 219 29.22 -55.13 5.21
N GLY A 220 29.98 -55.03 4.12
CA GLY A 220 31.33 -55.60 4.01
C GLY A 220 31.38 -57.05 3.51
N TRP A 221 30.25 -57.63 3.11
CA TRP A 221 30.18 -58.93 2.42
C TRP A 221 29.79 -58.71 0.96
N ASN A 222 30.45 -59.42 0.05
CA ASN A 222 30.16 -59.38 -1.38
C ASN A 222 29.06 -60.39 -1.73
N LEU A 223 28.05 -59.97 -2.49
CA LEU A 223 26.99 -60.87 -2.98
C LEU A 223 27.49 -61.61 -4.23
N PHE A 224 27.58 -62.93 -4.16
CA PHE A 224 27.84 -63.81 -5.29
C PHE A 224 26.68 -64.80 -5.42
N ARG A 225 25.88 -64.66 -6.47
CA ARG A 225 24.61 -65.39 -6.66
C ARG A 225 23.71 -65.23 -5.42
N TRP A 226 23.46 -66.31 -4.69
CA TRP A 226 22.65 -66.34 -3.44
C TRP A 226 23.51 -66.52 -2.18
N LYS A 227 24.83 -66.30 -2.27
CA LYS A 227 25.78 -66.37 -1.15
C LYS A 227 26.39 -65.00 -0.87
N CYS A 228 26.64 -64.76 0.40
CA CYS A 228 27.44 -63.64 0.88
C CYS A 228 28.85 -64.12 1.19
N LEU A 229 29.84 -63.48 0.60
CA LEU A 229 31.25 -63.82 0.72
C LEU A 229 32.01 -62.74 1.50
N TRP A 230 32.77 -63.15 2.51
CA TRP A 230 33.67 -62.28 3.26
C TRP A 230 35.11 -62.65 2.93
N ILE A 231 35.85 -61.71 2.34
CA ILE A 231 37.26 -61.84 2.02
C ILE A 231 38.06 -61.31 3.21
N SER A 232 38.99 -62.10 3.74
CA SER A 232 39.87 -61.63 4.83
C SER A 232 41.00 -60.74 4.31
N ARG A 233 41.34 -59.69 5.06
CA ARG A 233 42.63 -59.01 4.95
C ARG A 233 43.73 -59.66 5.81
N GLU A 234 43.34 -60.38 6.86
CA GLU A 234 44.24 -61.07 7.78
C GLU A 234 44.70 -62.44 7.24
N MET A 235 45.98 -62.75 7.38
CA MET A 235 46.56 -64.04 7.01
C MET A 235 46.53 -65.06 8.18
N LYS A 236 46.05 -66.27 7.91
CA LYS A 236 45.77 -67.33 8.89
C LYS A 236 46.04 -68.74 8.36
N SER A 237 46.28 -69.71 9.24
CA SER A 237 46.25 -71.14 8.88
C SER A 237 44.84 -71.56 8.47
N TRP A 238 44.67 -72.73 7.86
CA TRP A 238 43.35 -73.20 7.42
C TRP A 238 42.38 -73.35 8.61
N ASP A 239 42.83 -73.93 9.73
CA ASP A 239 42.04 -74.09 10.95
C ASP A 239 41.73 -72.76 11.64
N ASP A 240 42.72 -71.86 11.77
CA ASP A 240 42.52 -70.47 12.25
C ASP A 240 41.45 -69.74 11.42
N SER A 241 41.44 -69.99 10.10
CA SER A 241 40.52 -69.38 9.14
C SER A 241 39.10 -69.95 9.26
N GLN A 242 38.97 -71.27 9.41
CA GLN A 242 37.69 -71.92 9.64
C GLN A 242 37.00 -71.37 10.91
N GLU A 243 37.75 -71.26 12.00
CA GLU A 243 37.26 -70.72 13.27
C GLU A 243 36.99 -69.21 13.19
N ALA A 244 37.78 -68.43 12.44
CA ALA A 244 37.49 -67.02 12.16
C ALA A 244 36.18 -66.83 11.37
N CYS A 245 35.86 -67.73 10.43
CA CYS A 245 34.55 -67.74 9.77
C CYS A 245 33.42 -68.12 10.74
N ARG A 246 33.61 -69.13 11.61
CA ARG A 246 32.60 -69.54 12.60
C ARG A 246 32.20 -68.38 13.53
N ARG A 247 33.18 -67.58 13.98
CA ARG A 247 32.96 -66.36 14.79
C ARG A 247 32.16 -65.27 14.08
N LYS A 248 32.10 -65.28 12.74
CA LYS A 248 31.29 -64.38 11.91
C LYS A 248 29.90 -64.96 11.56
N SER A 249 29.49 -66.06 12.21
CA SER A 249 28.29 -66.86 11.87
C SER A 249 28.30 -67.28 10.39
N SER A 250 29.42 -67.88 9.98
CA SER A 250 29.71 -68.28 8.60
C SER A 250 30.66 -69.49 8.58
N GLN A 251 30.91 -70.04 7.40
CA GLN A 251 31.85 -71.16 7.18
C GLN A 251 32.89 -70.75 6.12
N LEU A 252 34.00 -71.47 5.94
CA LEU A 252 34.85 -71.26 4.76
C LEU A 252 34.06 -71.58 3.48
N LEU A 253 34.37 -70.89 2.38
CA LEU A 253 33.70 -71.03 1.09
C LEU A 253 33.58 -72.51 0.65
N VAL A 254 32.37 -72.96 0.35
CA VAL A 254 32.13 -74.26 -0.30
C VAL A 254 31.79 -74.01 -1.76
N LEU A 255 32.72 -74.37 -2.64
CA LEU A 255 32.71 -73.94 -4.04
C LEU A 255 31.50 -74.50 -4.84
N LYS A 256 31.06 -75.73 -4.55
CA LYS A 256 29.94 -76.38 -5.25
C LYS A 256 28.61 -75.64 -5.00
N PRO A 257 27.91 -75.17 -6.06
CA PRO A 257 27.89 -75.78 -7.40
C PRO A 257 28.73 -75.09 -8.49
N TRP A 258 29.54 -74.09 -8.16
CA TRP A 258 30.32 -73.29 -9.12
C TRP A 258 31.73 -73.86 -9.32
N SER A 259 32.43 -73.34 -10.34
CA SER A 259 33.86 -73.57 -10.55
C SER A 259 34.75 -72.52 -9.87
N ALA A 260 36.02 -72.85 -9.65
CA ALA A 260 37.00 -71.92 -9.07
C ALA A 260 37.15 -70.65 -9.91
N LYS A 261 37.09 -70.80 -11.24
CA LYS A 261 37.19 -69.69 -12.18
C LYS A 261 35.93 -68.80 -12.19
N GLU A 262 34.73 -69.37 -12.18
CA GLU A 262 33.49 -68.57 -12.13
C GLU A 262 33.41 -67.70 -10.87
N LEU A 263 33.94 -68.18 -9.74
CA LEU A 263 34.12 -67.36 -8.55
C LEU A 263 35.11 -66.23 -8.85
N TRP A 264 36.33 -66.55 -9.26
CA TRP A 264 37.45 -65.61 -9.45
C TRP A 264 37.19 -64.50 -10.47
N ASP A 265 36.42 -64.79 -11.51
CA ASP A 265 36.05 -63.85 -12.57
C ASP A 265 34.86 -62.96 -12.16
N ALA A 266 34.00 -63.41 -11.22
CA ALA A 266 32.78 -62.69 -10.82
C ALA A 266 32.88 -61.99 -9.44
N THR A 267 33.75 -62.46 -8.55
CA THR A 267 34.07 -61.77 -7.31
C THR A 267 35.24 -60.83 -7.56
N ASP A 268 35.02 -59.53 -7.36
CA ASP A 268 36.07 -58.51 -7.38
C ASP A 268 36.88 -58.58 -6.06
N ILE A 269 37.54 -59.72 -5.87
CA ILE A 269 38.61 -59.92 -4.89
C ILE A 269 39.73 -58.96 -5.29
N ASP A 270 40.22 -58.13 -4.36
CA ASP A 270 41.18 -57.05 -4.61
C ASP A 270 42.49 -57.55 -5.27
N LYS A 271 42.49 -57.65 -6.61
CA LYS A 271 43.65 -57.90 -7.49
C LYS A 271 44.66 -56.73 -7.49
N CYS A 272 44.54 -55.82 -6.53
CA CYS A 272 45.35 -54.63 -6.35
C CYS A 272 46.39 -54.77 -5.22
N ASP A 273 46.21 -55.74 -4.31
CA ASP A 273 47.20 -56.06 -3.27
C ASP A 273 48.24 -57.05 -3.82
N LEU A 274 49.38 -56.51 -4.27
CA LEU A 274 50.47 -57.23 -4.97
C LEU A 274 51.18 -58.36 -4.17
N GLU A 275 50.75 -58.68 -2.94
CA GLU A 275 51.49 -59.56 -2.03
C GLU A 275 50.94 -61.00 -1.87
N SER A 276 49.68 -61.31 -2.25
CA SER A 276 49.24 -62.70 -2.54
C SER A 276 47.77 -62.83 -2.94
N ASP A 277 47.54 -63.27 -4.17
CA ASP A 277 46.24 -63.71 -4.70
C ASP A 277 45.89 -65.15 -4.26
N GLN A 278 45.99 -65.43 -2.96
CA GLN A 278 45.88 -66.79 -2.38
C GLN A 278 44.89 -66.83 -1.21
N TYR A 279 43.87 -67.69 -1.32
CA TYR A 279 42.76 -67.75 -0.36
C TYR A 279 42.40 -69.18 0.04
N TRP A 280 42.36 -69.45 1.35
CA TRP A 280 41.80 -70.69 1.91
C TRP A 280 40.30 -70.82 1.62
N ILE A 281 39.89 -72.04 1.24
CA ILE A 281 38.48 -72.42 1.03
C ILE A 281 38.15 -73.73 1.79
N GLY A 282 36.85 -74.03 1.91
CA GLY A 282 36.29 -75.03 2.82
C GLY A 282 36.46 -76.49 2.43
N LEU A 283 37.57 -76.88 1.79
CA LEU A 283 37.90 -78.27 1.46
C LEU A 283 39.20 -78.70 2.15
N GLY A 284 39.16 -79.86 2.80
CA GLY A 284 40.33 -80.46 3.44
C GLY A 284 40.27 -81.99 3.50
N LYS A 285 41.39 -82.59 3.90
CA LYS A 285 41.52 -84.05 4.05
C LYS A 285 41.07 -84.49 5.44
N GLY A 286 39.94 -85.19 5.50
CA GLY A 286 39.55 -85.94 6.69
C GLY A 286 40.37 -87.23 6.83
N TRP A 287 39.91 -88.11 7.74
CA TRP A 287 40.49 -89.44 7.96
C TRP A 287 40.26 -90.34 6.73
N GLY A 288 41.13 -90.22 5.72
CA GLY A 288 41.14 -91.03 4.50
C GLY A 288 40.36 -90.48 3.29
N SER A 289 39.61 -89.38 3.42
CA SER A 289 38.77 -88.84 2.33
C SER A 289 38.74 -87.31 2.27
N TRP A 290 38.76 -86.75 1.07
CA TRP A 290 38.47 -85.33 0.80
C TRP A 290 36.98 -85.02 1.04
N LYS A 291 36.69 -84.02 1.88
CA LYS A 291 35.30 -83.59 2.17
C LYS A 291 35.24 -82.08 2.31
N TRP A 292 34.14 -81.48 1.83
CA TRP A 292 33.81 -80.11 2.15
C TRP A 292 33.39 -80.01 3.62
N ILE A 293 33.62 -78.86 4.25
CA ILE A 293 33.33 -78.66 5.67
C ILE A 293 31.82 -78.68 6.03
N ASP A 294 30.94 -78.63 5.03
CA ASP A 294 29.50 -78.87 5.16
C ASP A 294 29.13 -80.37 5.08
N GLY A 295 30.12 -81.26 5.00
CA GLY A 295 29.96 -82.71 4.92
C GLY A 295 29.77 -83.26 3.51
N ARG A 296 29.60 -82.43 2.47
CA ARG A 296 29.45 -82.90 1.09
C ARG A 296 30.73 -83.57 0.57
N GLY A 297 30.54 -84.63 -0.21
CA GLY A 297 31.63 -85.34 -0.88
C GLY A 297 32.36 -84.44 -1.88
N PHE A 298 33.69 -84.50 -1.84
CA PHE A 298 34.48 -83.99 -2.95
C PHE A 298 34.41 -84.98 -4.12
N GLU A 299 34.23 -84.44 -5.32
CA GLU A 299 34.30 -85.19 -6.58
C GLU A 299 35.36 -84.48 -7.40
N GLU A 300 36.32 -85.22 -7.96
CA GLU A 300 37.51 -84.67 -8.60
C GLU A 300 37.19 -84.23 -10.04
N THR A 301 36.40 -83.16 -10.15
CA THR A 301 35.88 -82.62 -11.42
C THR A 301 36.74 -81.50 -12.01
N GLU A 302 37.72 -80.99 -11.25
CA GLU A 302 38.68 -79.97 -11.68
C GLU A 302 40.11 -80.48 -11.47
N ASN A 303 41.05 -80.09 -12.33
CA ASN A 303 42.47 -80.41 -12.15
C ASN A 303 43.05 -79.58 -11.00
N ILE A 304 43.24 -80.18 -9.84
CA ILE A 304 43.84 -79.52 -8.67
C ILE A 304 45.38 -79.63 -8.72
N GLY A 305 46.06 -78.48 -8.66
CA GLY A 305 47.52 -78.42 -8.57
C GLY A 305 48.07 -78.65 -7.16
N THR A 306 49.37 -78.49 -6.98
CA THR A 306 50.04 -78.52 -5.67
C THR A 306 50.86 -77.26 -5.45
N CYS A 307 50.82 -76.70 -4.25
CA CYS A 307 51.58 -75.49 -3.89
C CYS A 307 53.09 -75.74 -3.75
N SER A 308 53.49 -77.01 -3.52
CA SER A 308 54.88 -77.43 -3.33
C SER A 308 55.06 -78.88 -3.79
N SER A 309 56.29 -79.40 -3.74
CA SER A 309 56.59 -80.83 -3.98
C SER A 309 55.99 -81.79 -2.94
N PHE A 310 55.46 -81.28 -1.82
CA PHE A 310 54.77 -82.07 -0.80
C PHE A 310 53.26 -81.93 -0.92
N SER A 311 52.53 -83.04 -0.77
CA SER A 311 51.07 -83.06 -0.86
C SER A 311 50.43 -82.38 0.36
N GLY A 312 49.82 -81.22 0.12
CA GLY A 312 48.99 -80.52 1.07
C GLY A 312 47.71 -81.28 1.43
N ASN A 313 47.16 -81.01 2.61
CA ASN A 313 45.88 -81.57 3.07
C ASN A 313 44.73 -80.53 3.10
N CYS A 314 45.00 -79.28 2.72
CA CYS A 314 44.01 -78.20 2.69
C CYS A 314 44.02 -77.52 1.31
N LEU A 315 42.85 -77.08 0.84
CA LEU A 315 42.70 -76.49 -0.50
C LEU A 315 42.70 -74.96 -0.46
N GLN A 316 43.53 -74.35 -1.30
CA GLN A 316 43.44 -72.93 -1.63
C GLN A 316 42.88 -72.71 -3.05
N ILE A 317 42.35 -71.52 -3.28
CA ILE A 317 42.23 -70.93 -4.62
C ILE A 317 43.36 -69.91 -4.82
N SER A 318 44.01 -69.97 -5.98
CA SER A 318 45.02 -69.00 -6.41
C SER A 318 44.86 -68.72 -7.90
N ASN A 319 44.70 -67.43 -8.27
CA ASN A 319 44.52 -67.00 -9.67
C ASN A 319 43.41 -67.77 -10.43
N GLY A 320 42.31 -68.11 -9.74
CA GLY A 320 41.19 -68.88 -10.29
C GLY A 320 41.43 -70.38 -10.44
N ALA A 321 42.59 -70.90 -10.03
CA ALA A 321 42.92 -72.32 -10.02
C ALA A 321 42.95 -72.89 -8.59
N LEU A 322 42.64 -74.18 -8.45
CA LEU A 322 42.67 -74.89 -7.17
C LEU A 322 44.03 -75.54 -6.91
N GLN A 323 44.53 -75.47 -5.67
CA GLN A 323 45.83 -76.02 -5.29
C GLN A 323 45.84 -76.62 -3.88
N TRP A 324 46.45 -77.80 -3.73
CA TRP A 324 46.72 -78.43 -2.43
C TRP A 324 47.92 -77.79 -1.73
N CYS A 325 47.68 -77.20 -0.57
CA CYS A 325 48.65 -76.47 0.27
C CYS A 325 48.80 -77.10 1.67
N SER A 326 49.91 -76.80 2.34
CA SER A 326 50.11 -77.13 3.76
C SER A 326 49.13 -76.33 4.61
N CYS A 327 48.31 -76.98 5.44
CA CYS A 327 47.28 -76.33 6.26
C CYS A 327 47.84 -75.24 7.21
N SER A 328 49.14 -75.32 7.51
CA SER A 328 49.88 -74.36 8.34
C SER A 328 50.21 -73.04 7.63
N GLU A 329 50.12 -72.97 6.29
CA GLU A 329 50.43 -71.74 5.56
C GLU A 329 49.51 -70.60 5.95
N ARG A 330 50.09 -69.40 6.09
CA ARG A 330 49.38 -68.20 6.53
C ARG A 330 49.01 -67.34 5.32
N ILE A 331 47.87 -67.63 4.73
CA ILE A 331 47.29 -66.90 3.60
C ILE A 331 45.93 -66.29 3.98
N ARG A 332 45.32 -65.52 3.08
CA ARG A 332 43.97 -64.97 3.26
C ARG A 332 42.93 -66.10 3.18
N TYR A 333 41.67 -65.82 3.50
CA TYR A 333 40.58 -66.80 3.49
C TYR A 333 39.25 -66.17 3.07
N ILE A 334 38.38 -66.98 2.47
CA ILE A 334 37.03 -66.57 2.06
C ILE A 334 36.01 -67.31 2.92
N CYS A 335 35.17 -66.59 3.65
CA CYS A 335 34.01 -67.15 4.34
C CYS A 335 32.75 -67.00 3.49
N GLU A 336 31.83 -67.95 3.58
CA GLU A 336 30.48 -67.88 3.00
C GLU A 336 29.37 -67.94 4.05
N LYS A 337 28.21 -67.37 3.69
CA LYS A 337 26.90 -67.70 4.23
C LYS A 337 25.82 -67.43 3.17
N ASN A 338 24.58 -67.81 3.43
CA ASN A 338 23.47 -67.51 2.52
C ASN A 338 23.13 -66.02 2.55
N ALA A 339 22.63 -65.49 1.43
CA ALA A 339 22.00 -64.17 1.38
C ALA A 339 20.67 -64.15 2.16
N GLN A 340 20.25 -62.94 2.55
CA GLN A 340 19.03 -62.65 3.33
C GLN A 340 17.88 -62.21 2.44
#